data_AF-A0A9D2HGJ7-F1
#
_entry.id   AF-A0A9D2HGJ7-F1
#
_cell.length_a   1.000
_cell.length_b   1.000
_cell.length_c   1.000
_cell.angle_alpha   90.00
_cell.angle_beta   90.00
_cell.angle_gamma   90.00
#
_symmetry.space_group_name_H-M   'P 1'
#
loop_
_entity.id
_entity.type
_entity.pdbx_description
1 polymer ?
#
loop_
_entity_poly.entity_id
_entity_poly.type
_entity_poly.pdbx_seq_one_letter_code
_entity_poly.pdbx_strand_id
1 'polypeptide(L)'
;MIGSSDETKYLKALYFDLSVRNLKKYYSETNPNRAYRQIRDYLLENNFSHEQYSGYHSNYQTTDLEIMDLIQKMSRTLPWLPICLNHFEVTNIGSNHDLMLIFDKEISKPKAP
;
A
#
# COMPACT_ATOMS: atom_id res chain seq x y z
N MET A 1 4.22 16.69 32.93
CA MET A 1 4.23 15.47 32.09
C MET A 1 2.81 15.27 31.58
N ILE A 2 2.54 15.65 30.34
CA ILE A 2 1.27 15.35 29.68
C ILE A 2 1.51 14.03 28.97
N GLY A 3 0.84 12.96 29.41
CA GLY A 3 0.94 11.66 28.78
C GLY A 3 0.56 11.78 27.31
N SER A 4 1.45 11.33 26.42
CA SER A 4 1.08 11.15 25.02
C SER A 4 -0.06 10.15 25.00
N SER A 5 -1.20 10.54 24.44
CA SER A 5 -2.16 9.57 23.95
C SER A 5 -1.41 8.69 22.95
N ASP A 6 -1.06 7.46 23.32
CA ASP A 6 -0.63 6.47 22.34
C ASP A 6 -1.77 6.38 21.33
N GLU A 7 -1.56 6.92 20.13
CA GLU A 7 -2.50 6.71 19.04
C GLU A 7 -2.65 5.21 18.84
N THR A 8 -3.89 4.72 18.89
CA THR A 8 -4.17 3.30 18.71
C THR A 8 -3.61 2.84 17.37
N LYS A 9 -2.83 1.77 17.41
CA LYS A 9 -2.21 1.18 16.22
C LYS A 9 -3.19 0.25 15.52
N TYR A 10 -3.26 0.37 14.20
CA TYR A 10 -4.10 -0.48 13.34
C TYR A 10 -3.27 -1.02 12.19
N LEU A 11 -3.71 -2.14 11.60
CA LEU A 11 -3.27 -2.46 10.25
C LEU A 11 -3.80 -1.37 9.31
N LYS A 12 -2.97 -1.00 8.33
CA LYS A 12 -3.25 0.07 7.37
C LYS A 12 -3.35 -0.51 5.97
N ALA A 13 -4.31 -0.01 5.20
CA ALA A 13 -4.34 -0.17 3.77
C ALA A 13 -4.02 1.16 3.08
N LEU A 14 -3.20 1.09 2.04
CA LEU A 14 -2.82 2.20 1.18
C LEU A 14 -3.35 1.96 -0.23
N TYR A 15 -3.95 2.99 -0.82
CA TYR A 15 -4.40 2.98 -2.21
C TYR A 15 -3.94 4.26 -2.90
N PHE A 16 -3.49 4.14 -4.16
CA PHE A 16 -3.09 5.30 -4.94
C PHE A 16 -3.46 5.18 -6.42
N ASP A 17 -3.56 6.33 -7.09
CA ASP A 17 -3.69 6.43 -8.53
C ASP A 17 -2.67 7.42 -9.11
N LEU A 18 -2.14 7.10 -10.29
CA LEU A 18 -1.14 7.91 -10.98
C LEU A 18 -1.67 8.43 -12.32
N SER A 19 -1.42 9.70 -12.60
CA SER A 19 -1.64 10.30 -13.91
C SER A 19 -0.61 9.75 -14.91
N VAL A 20 -1.05 8.87 -15.81
CA VAL A 20 -0.21 8.35 -16.91
C VAL A 20 0.34 9.49 -17.77
N ARG A 21 -0.43 10.57 -17.96
CA ARG A 21 0.03 11.76 -18.67
C ARG A 21 1.22 12.41 -17.96
N ASN A 22 1.14 12.58 -16.64
CA ASN A 22 2.24 13.16 -15.86
C ASN A 22 3.42 12.20 -15.74
N LEU A 23 3.20 10.89 -15.65
CA LEU A 23 4.28 9.90 -15.69
C LEU A 23 5.07 10.00 -16.99
N LYS A 24 4.40 10.09 -18.15
CA LYS A 24 5.09 10.27 -19.42
C LYS A 24 5.93 11.55 -19.48
N LYS A 25 5.43 12.64 -18.86
CA LYS A 25 6.08 13.95 -18.90
C LYS A 25 7.21 14.13 -17.87
N TYR A 26 7.03 13.64 -16.65
CA TYR A 26 7.90 13.96 -15.51
C TYR A 26 8.67 12.76 -14.96
N TYR A 27 8.33 11.54 -15.39
CA TYR A 27 9.04 10.33 -14.98
C TYR A 27 9.75 9.66 -16.16
N SER A 28 8.99 9.15 -17.13
CA SER A 28 9.54 8.50 -18.32
C SER A 28 8.47 8.38 -19.40
N GLU A 29 8.72 8.97 -20.56
CA GLU A 29 7.84 8.85 -21.73
C GLU A 29 7.80 7.42 -22.27
N THR A 30 8.95 6.74 -22.27
CA THR A 30 9.13 5.41 -22.88
C THR A 30 8.84 4.27 -21.92
N ASN A 31 8.91 4.48 -20.60
CA ASN A 31 8.65 3.45 -19.60
C ASN A 31 7.93 3.97 -18.34
N PRO A 32 6.71 4.54 -18.48
CA PRO A 32 5.96 5.08 -17.34
C PRO A 32 5.59 4.00 -16.31
N ASN A 33 5.44 2.74 -16.73
CA ASN A 33 5.04 1.63 -15.85
C ASN A 33 6.09 1.29 -14.79
N ARG A 34 7.37 1.65 -14.99
CA ARG A 34 8.41 1.46 -13.98
C ARG A 34 8.14 2.26 -12.69
N ALA A 35 7.32 3.32 -12.76
CA ALA A 35 6.89 4.10 -11.60
C ALA A 35 6.16 3.25 -10.56
N TYR A 36 5.20 2.42 -11.00
CA TYR A 36 4.47 1.51 -10.12
C TYR A 36 5.39 0.50 -9.45
N ARG A 37 6.42 0.01 -10.18
CA ARG A 37 7.43 -0.89 -9.61
C ARG A 37 8.24 -0.19 -8.50
N GLN A 38 8.63 1.06 -8.67
CA GLN A 38 9.37 1.78 -7.63
C GLN A 38 8.55 2.00 -6.35
N ILE A 39 7.25 2.31 -6.50
CA ILE A 39 6.36 2.41 -5.32
C ILE A 39 6.20 1.03 -4.67
N ARG A 40 6.01 -0.03 -5.48
CA ARG A 40 5.93 -1.41 -4.98
C ARG A 40 7.17 -1.78 -4.17
N ASP A 41 8.35 -1.62 -4.76
CA ASP A 41 9.61 -2.00 -4.13
C ASP A 41 9.80 -1.23 -2.80
N TYR A 42 9.52 0.08 -2.77
CA TYR A 42 9.57 0.88 -1.55
C TYR A 42 8.61 0.37 -0.46
N LEU A 43 7.36 0.06 -0.82
CA LEU A 43 6.36 -0.41 0.16
C LEU A 43 6.70 -1.82 0.66
N LEU A 44 7.18 -2.71 -0.21
CA LEU A 44 7.65 -4.05 0.19
C LEU A 44 8.84 -3.97 1.15
N GLU A 45 9.82 -3.08 0.88
CA GLU A 45 10.95 -2.82 1.77
C GLU A 45 10.52 -2.30 3.14
N ASN A 46 9.37 -1.63 3.21
CA ASN A 46 8.77 -1.13 4.46
C ASN A 46 7.72 -2.09 5.04
N ASN A 47 7.79 -3.39 4.71
CA ASN A 47 6.96 -4.45 5.28
C ASN A 47 5.45 -4.28 5.01
N PHE A 48 5.10 -3.87 3.79
CA PHE A 48 3.75 -4.00 3.25
C PHE A 48 3.65 -5.24 2.35
N SER A 49 2.48 -5.85 2.28
CA SER A 49 2.10 -6.76 1.20
C SER A 49 1.51 -5.98 0.04
N HIS A 50 1.75 -6.46 -1.18
CA HIS A 50 1.04 -5.96 -2.36
C HIS A 50 -0.28 -6.71 -2.49
N GLU A 51 -1.36 -5.95 -2.66
CA GLU A 51 -2.69 -6.46 -2.92
C GLU A 51 -3.03 -6.30 -4.42
N GLN A 52 -4.31 -6.30 -4.79
CA GLN A 52 -4.68 -6.05 -6.18
C GLN A 52 -4.40 -4.60 -6.60
N TYR A 53 -3.93 -4.43 -7.85
CA TYR A 53 -3.70 -3.14 -8.49
C TYR A 53 -2.74 -2.23 -7.69
N SER A 54 -3.18 -1.03 -7.30
CA SER A 54 -2.40 -0.06 -6.53
C SER A 54 -2.68 -0.14 -5.02
N GLY A 55 -3.19 -1.27 -4.53
CA GLY A 55 -3.48 -1.52 -3.12
C GLY A 55 -2.32 -2.20 -2.38
N TYR A 56 -2.10 -1.82 -1.12
CA TYR A 56 -1.08 -2.39 -0.24
C TYR A 56 -1.58 -2.46 1.19
N HIS A 57 -1.27 -3.53 1.92
CA HIS A 57 -1.58 -3.67 3.35
C HIS A 57 -0.29 -3.71 4.17
N SER A 58 -0.26 -3.01 5.30
CA SER A 58 0.86 -3.12 6.25
C SER A 58 0.82 -4.50 6.91
N ASN A 59 1.96 -5.18 7.04
CA ASN A 59 2.06 -6.43 7.80
C ASN A 59 2.26 -6.20 9.31
N TYR A 60 2.06 -4.97 9.78
CA TYR A 60 2.27 -4.55 11.16
C TYR A 60 1.27 -3.46 11.54
N GLN A 61 0.93 -3.37 12.84
CA GLN A 61 0.07 -2.29 13.32
C GLN A 61 0.87 -1.00 13.47
N THR A 62 0.30 0.11 13.02
CA THR A 62 0.96 1.42 13.01
C THR A 62 -0.04 2.56 13.17
N THR A 63 0.45 3.75 13.51
CA THR A 63 -0.39 4.96 13.67
C THR A 63 -0.52 5.74 12.36
N ASP A 64 -1.43 6.72 12.32
CA ASP A 64 -1.51 7.62 11.17
C ASP A 64 -0.26 8.48 11.03
N LEU A 65 0.30 8.95 12.16
CA LEU A 65 1.54 9.73 12.16
C LEU A 65 2.73 8.96 11.59
N GLU A 66 2.88 7.69 11.95
CA GLU A 66 3.94 6.81 11.43
C GLU A 66 3.78 6.59 9.90
N ILE A 67 2.55 6.40 9.40
CA ILE A 67 2.28 6.34 7.96
C ILE A 67 2.58 7.67 7.27
N MET A 68 2.18 8.81 7.84
CA MET A 68 2.44 10.12 7.24
C MET A 68 3.95 10.39 7.11
N ASP A 69 4.75 9.98 8.09
CA ASP A 69 6.22 10.06 8.01
C ASP A 69 6.79 9.12 6.94
N LEU A 70 6.29 7.88 6.87
CA LEU A 70 6.67 6.91 5.83
C LEU A 70 6.44 7.47 4.41
N ILE A 71 5.26 8.03 4.15
CA ILE A 71 4.89 8.56 2.83
C ILE A 71 5.66 9.86 2.51
N GLN A 72 5.95 10.68 3.51
CA GLN A 72 6.85 11.84 3.32
C GLN A 72 8.28 11.41 2.97
N LYS A 73 8.79 10.33 3.56
CA LYS A 73 10.09 9.75 3.17
C LYS A 73 10.03 9.16 1.75
N MET A 74 8.91 8.53 1.39
CA MET A 74 8.72 8.00 0.03
C MET A 74 8.73 9.12 -1.01
N SER A 75 8.06 10.25 -0.76
CA SER A 75 8.02 11.37 -1.70
C SER A 75 9.39 12.03 -1.90
N ARG A 76 10.24 12.04 -0.86
CA ARG A 76 11.64 12.48 -0.98
C ARG A 76 12.49 11.48 -1.77
N THR A 77 12.22 10.18 -1.61
CA THR A 77 12.92 9.09 -2.32
C THR A 77 12.52 9.00 -3.79
N LEU A 78 11.25 9.32 -4.09
CA LEU A 78 10.65 9.31 -5.42
C LEU A 78 10.13 10.73 -5.76
N PRO A 79 11.00 11.72 -6.10
CA PRO A 79 10.59 13.12 -6.27
C PRO A 79 9.54 13.37 -7.36
N TRP A 80 9.39 12.44 -8.32
CA TRP A 80 8.37 12.49 -9.35
C TRP A 80 6.96 12.17 -8.84
N LEU A 81 6.85 11.48 -7.69
CA LEU A 81 5.61 10.93 -7.17
C LEU A 81 4.54 12.01 -6.92
N PRO A 82 4.81 13.11 -6.17
CA PRO A 82 3.77 14.12 -5.91
C PRO A 82 3.19 14.77 -7.17
N ILE A 83 4.01 14.89 -8.22
CA ILE A 83 3.60 15.48 -9.50
C ILE A 83 2.70 14.52 -10.30
N CYS A 84 2.86 13.22 -10.07
CA CYS A 84 2.18 12.17 -10.82
C CYS A 84 0.98 11.57 -10.07
N LEU A 85 0.74 11.92 -8.81
CA LEU A 85 -0.42 11.44 -8.05
C LEU A 85 -1.71 12.12 -8.48
N ASN A 86 -2.73 11.31 -8.78
CA ASN A 86 -4.13 11.77 -8.84
C ASN A 86 -4.82 11.62 -7.48
N HIS A 87 -4.50 10.53 -6.77
CA HIS A 87 -5.10 10.18 -5.49
C HIS A 87 -4.12 9.35 -4.66
N PHE A 88 -4.13 9.54 -3.35
CA PHE A 88 -3.44 8.68 -2.39
C PHE A 88 -4.20 8.73 -1.06
N GLU A 89 -4.67 7.57 -0.60
CA GLU A 89 -5.36 7.44 0.68
C GLU A 89 -4.78 6.33 1.55
N VAL A 90 -5.06 6.45 2.84
CA VAL A 90 -4.80 5.44 3.87
C VAL A 90 -6.11 5.18 4.62
N THR A 91 -6.35 3.93 4.98
CA THR A 91 -7.46 3.54 5.87
C THR A 91 -7.01 2.47 6.88
N ASN A 92 -7.74 2.36 7.98
CA ASN A 92 -7.57 1.27 8.94
C ASN A 92 -8.29 0.03 8.44
N ILE A 93 -7.63 -1.12 8.51
CA ILE A 93 -8.25 -2.41 8.22
C ILE A 93 -8.30 -3.28 9.47
N GLY A 94 -9.40 -4.02 9.62
CA GLY A 94 -9.59 -4.97 10.71
C GLY A 94 -8.88 -6.30 10.45
N SER A 95 -8.87 -7.18 11.45
CA SER A 95 -8.31 -8.53 11.33
C SER A 95 -9.03 -9.41 10.29
N ASN A 96 -10.31 -9.13 10.02
CA ASN A 96 -11.16 -9.90 9.10
C ASN A 96 -11.38 -9.16 7.77
N HIS A 97 -10.39 -8.40 7.30
CA HIS A 97 -10.53 -7.61 6.06
C HIS A 97 -10.45 -8.46 4.79
N ASP A 98 -9.74 -9.59 4.83
CA ASP A 98 -9.71 -10.55 3.72
C ASP A 98 -10.87 -11.54 3.82
N LEU A 99 -11.81 -11.42 2.89
CA LEU A 99 -12.99 -12.28 2.81
C LEU A 99 -12.78 -13.49 1.90
N MET A 100 -11.61 -13.65 1.24
CA MET A 100 -11.29 -14.85 0.46
C MET A 100 -11.37 -16.11 1.32
N LEU A 101 -11.08 -15.99 2.61
CA LEU A 101 -11.22 -17.05 3.61
C LEU A 101 -12.64 -17.64 3.69
N ILE A 102 -13.68 -16.89 3.30
CA ILE A 102 -15.07 -17.39 3.27
C ILE A 102 -15.29 -18.34 2.08
N PHE A 103 -14.54 -18.16 1.01
CA PHE A 103 -14.65 -18.94 -0.23
C PHE A 103 -13.66 -20.10 -0.30
N ASP A 104 -12.70 -20.19 0.63
CA ASP A 104 -11.90 -21.38 0.90
C ASP A 104 -12.79 -22.50 1.49
N LYS A 105 -13.68 -23.04 0.65
CA LYS A 105 -14.32 -24.33 0.93
C LYS A 105 -13.21 -25.36 1.04
N GLU A 106 -13.22 -26.16 2.11
CA GLU A 106 -12.39 -27.35 2.20
C GLU A 106 -12.50 -28.13 0.90
N ILE A 107 -11.41 -28.16 0.12
CA ILE A 107 -11.26 -29.12 -0.96
C ILE A 107 -11.14 -30.46 -0.24
N SER A 108 -12.29 -31.09 0.06
CA SER A 108 -12.31 -32.49 0.43
C SER A 108 -11.62 -33.22 -0.72
N LYS A 109 -10.40 -33.70 -0.47
CA LYS A 109 -9.64 -34.48 -1.44
C LYS A 109 -10.58 -35.60 -1.89
N PRO A 110 -10.76 -35.85 -3.21
CA PRO A 110 -11.55 -36.98 -3.64
C PRO A 110 -10.98 -38.23 -2.98
N LYS A 111 -11.85 -38.99 -2.30
CA LYS A 111 -11.50 -40.28 -1.72
C LYS A 111 -11.02 -41.14 -2.90
N ALA A 112 -9.74 -41.52 -2.89
CA ALA A 112 -9.16 -42.35 -3.94
C ALA A 112 -10.00 -43.63 -4.11
N PRO A 113 -10.16 -44.15 -5.35
CA PRO A 113 -10.98 -45.31 -5.65
C PRO A 113 -10.52 -46.57 -4.91
#